data_AF-A0A930UGI6-F1
#
_entry.id   AF-A0A930UGI6-F1
#
_cell.length_a   1.000
_cell.length_b   1.000
_cell.length_c   1.000
_cell.angle_alpha   90.00
_cell.angle_beta   90.00
_cell.angle_gamma   90.00
#
_symmetry.space_group_name_H-M   'P 1'
#
loop_
_entity.id
_entity.type
_entity.pdbx_description
1 polymer ?
#
loop_
_entity_poly.entity_id
_entity_poly.type
_entity_poly.pdbx_seq_one_letter_code
_entity_poly.pdbx_strand_id
1 'polypeptide(L)'
;MINALKKAALWIGGILLGLFLLAVVVEIMEVANMTPEERAAYDAEHQAKAEARAAERRRKARAREVKKAAEKAAERERIAAEKAAEEAAERDRIAAEAERERRNMEILREYRQRERIEGLAERICSISNPYAAASAFGSVLQGMPQGEQTMLVLAISSECPAQMEMMASLAR
;
A
#
# COMPACT_ATOMS: atom_id res chain seq x y z
N MET A 1 -49.37 37.93 -37.95
CA MET A 1 -48.20 38.51 -37.24
C MET A 1 -46.87 37.80 -37.57
N ILE A 2 -46.81 36.46 -37.63
CA ILE A 2 -45.58 35.68 -37.89
C ILE A 2 -44.92 35.96 -39.26
N ASN A 3 -45.72 36.18 -40.32
CA ASN A 3 -45.19 36.41 -41.67
C ASN A 3 -44.52 37.79 -41.86
N ALA A 4 -44.87 38.79 -41.04
CA ALA A 4 -44.23 40.11 -41.10
C ALA A 4 -42.83 40.09 -40.45
N LEU A 5 -42.69 39.36 -39.34
CA LEU A 5 -41.42 39.16 -38.63
C LEU A 5 -40.39 38.41 -39.48
N LYS A 6 -40.80 37.36 -40.20
CA LYS A 6 -39.92 36.60 -41.10
C LYS A 6 -39.42 37.44 -42.28
N LYS A 7 -40.29 38.30 -42.85
CA LYS A 7 -39.90 39.24 -43.91
C LYS A 7 -38.92 40.29 -43.38
N ALA A 8 -39.19 40.88 -42.22
CA ALA A 8 -38.29 41.86 -41.60
C ALA A 8 -36.91 41.27 -41.27
N ALA A 9 -36.84 40.03 -40.76
CA ALA A 9 -35.57 39.36 -40.49
C ALA A 9 -34.74 39.12 -41.76
N LEU A 10 -35.38 38.83 -42.89
CA LEU A 10 -34.70 38.65 -44.17
C LEU A 10 -34.08 39.95 -44.69
N TRP A 11 -34.80 41.06 -44.55
CA TRP A 11 -34.30 42.40 -44.90
C TRP A 11 -33.16 42.84 -43.99
N ILE A 12 -33.27 42.62 -42.68
CA ILE A 12 -32.20 42.93 -41.72
C ILE A 12 -30.95 42.10 -42.01
N GLY A 13 -31.10 40.80 -42.28
CA GLY A 13 -29.99 39.93 -42.66
C GLY A 13 -29.28 40.39 -43.94
N GLY A 14 -30.04 40.81 -44.95
CA GLY A 14 -29.50 41.38 -46.19
C GLY A 14 -28.72 42.68 -45.96
N ILE A 15 -29.23 43.56 -45.08
CA ILE A 15 -28.54 44.81 -44.72
C ILE A 15 -27.24 44.54 -43.96
N LEU A 16 -27.26 43.61 -42.99
CA LEU A 16 -26.06 43.25 -42.23
C LEU A 16 -24.99 42.61 -43.12
N LEU A 17 -25.38 41.73 -44.05
CA LEU A 17 -24.47 41.14 -45.02
C LEU A 17 -23.91 42.20 -45.98
N GLY A 18 -24.75 43.13 -46.44
CA GLY A 18 -24.33 44.26 -47.27
C GLY A 18 -23.33 45.16 -46.55
N LEU A 19 -23.57 45.51 -45.29
CA LEU A 19 -22.64 46.29 -44.46
C LEU A 19 -21.31 45.56 -44.23
N PHE A 20 -21.35 44.24 -44.01
CA PHE A 20 -20.14 43.44 -43.87
C PHE A 20 -19.30 43.44 -45.15
N LEU A 21 -19.92 43.25 -46.31
CA LEU A 21 -19.22 43.29 -47.59
C LEU A 21 -18.64 44.69 -47.86
N LEU A 22 -19.36 45.74 -47.50
CA LEU A 22 -18.90 47.12 -47.67
C LEU A 22 -17.69 47.42 -46.76
N ALA A 23 -17.69 46.92 -45.52
CA ALA A 23 -16.54 47.01 -44.62
C ALA A 23 -15.29 46.31 -45.19
N VAL A 24 -15.46 45.10 -45.74
CA VAL A 24 -14.34 44.37 -46.40
C VAL A 24 -13.80 45.14 -47.61
N VAL A 25 -14.67 45.76 -48.41
CA VAL A 25 -14.25 46.57 -49.57
C VAL A 25 -13.50 47.83 -49.14
N VAL A 26 -13.92 48.48 -48.04
CA VAL A 26 -13.22 49.65 -47.47
C VAL A 26 -11.82 49.26 -46.98
N GLU A 27 -11.68 48.14 -46.26
CA GLU A 27 -10.37 47.64 -45.83
C GLU A 27 -9.44 47.35 -47.02
N ILE A 28 -9.96 46.72 -48.09
CA ILE A 28 -9.20 46.46 -49.31
C ILE A 28 -8.80 47.77 -50.01
N MET A 29 -9.70 48.76 -50.07
CA MET A 29 -9.39 50.07 -50.65
C MET A 29 -8.36 50.85 -49.84
N GLU A 30 -8.41 50.81 -48.51
CA GLU A 30 -7.40 51.44 -47.66
C GLU A 30 -6.02 50.85 -47.93
N VAL A 31 -5.89 49.52 -47.98
CA VAL A 31 -4.64 48.85 -48.33
C VAL A 31 -4.21 49.19 -49.78
N ALA A 32 -5.16 49.30 -50.72
CA ALA A 32 -4.90 49.63 -52.12
C ALA A 32 -4.50 51.10 -52.37
N ASN A 33 -4.93 52.03 -51.50
CA ASN A 33 -4.58 53.45 -51.57
C ASN A 33 -3.38 53.86 -50.69
N MET A 34 -2.88 52.96 -49.84
CA MET A 34 -1.65 53.24 -49.07
C MET A 34 -0.45 53.45 -49.99
N THR A 35 0.36 54.44 -49.62
CA THR A 35 1.68 54.65 -50.21
C THR A 35 2.59 53.44 -49.91
N PRO A 36 3.62 53.16 -50.72
CA PRO A 36 4.52 52.03 -50.48
C PRO A 36 5.19 52.07 -49.10
N GLU A 37 5.40 53.25 -48.50
CA GLU A 37 5.94 53.40 -47.15
C GLU A 37 4.95 52.98 -46.05
N GLU A 38 3.67 53.34 -46.18
CA GLU A 38 2.62 52.96 -45.23
C GLU A 38 2.33 51.45 -45.26
N ARG A 39 2.40 50.82 -46.45
CA ARG A 39 2.28 49.36 -46.57
C ARG A 39 3.42 48.63 -45.86
N ALA A 40 4.66 49.10 -46.01
CA ALA A 40 5.80 48.50 -45.34
C ALA A 40 5.68 48.60 -43.80
N ALA A 41 5.18 49.72 -43.28
CA ALA A 41 4.92 49.89 -41.85
C ALA A 41 3.79 48.97 -41.35
N TYR A 42 2.71 48.84 -42.11
CA TYR A 42 1.58 47.97 -41.80
C TYR A 42 1.97 46.49 -41.76
N ASP A 43 2.73 46.03 -42.76
CA ASP A 43 3.21 44.65 -42.84
C ASP A 43 4.21 44.34 -41.70
N ALA A 44 5.10 45.28 -41.37
CA ALA A 44 6.03 45.13 -40.26
C ALA A 44 5.30 45.01 -38.91
N GLU A 45 4.25 45.81 -38.68
CA GLU A 45 3.45 45.74 -37.45
C GLU A 45 2.68 44.41 -37.35
N HIS A 46 2.09 43.94 -38.45
CA HIS A 46 1.41 42.65 -38.47
C HIS A 46 2.33 41.46 -38.29
N GLN A 47 3.52 41.50 -38.89
CA GLN A 47 4.55 40.48 -38.68
C GLN A 47 4.99 40.47 -37.21
N ALA A 48 5.28 41.63 -36.62
CA ALA A 48 5.63 41.74 -35.20
C ALA A 48 4.52 41.21 -34.28
N LYS A 49 3.24 41.50 -34.57
CA LYS A 49 2.09 40.95 -33.83
C LYS A 49 1.96 39.43 -34.01
N ALA A 50 2.22 38.90 -35.20
CA ALA A 50 2.18 37.47 -35.47
C ALA A 50 3.30 36.73 -34.73
N GLU A 51 4.52 37.26 -34.73
CA GLU A 51 5.67 36.72 -34.00
C GLU A 51 5.45 36.78 -32.48
N ALA A 52 4.93 37.89 -31.95
CA ALA A 52 4.59 38.02 -30.53
C ALA A 52 3.56 36.97 -30.11
N ARG A 53 2.51 36.74 -30.91
CA ARG A 53 1.51 35.68 -30.67
C ARG A 53 2.12 34.28 -30.76
N ALA A 54 3.05 34.06 -31.69
CA ALA A 54 3.76 32.78 -31.81
C ALA A 54 4.67 32.52 -30.59
N ALA A 55 5.39 33.54 -30.11
CA ALA A 55 6.21 33.48 -28.92
C ALA A 55 5.36 33.22 -27.65
N GLU A 56 4.22 33.89 -27.52
CA GLU A 56 3.30 33.69 -26.40
C GLU A 56 2.72 32.26 -26.39
N ARG A 57 2.33 31.73 -27.57
CA ARG A 57 1.88 30.34 -27.71
C ARG A 57 2.97 29.34 -27.32
N ARG A 58 4.21 29.56 -27.74
CA ARG A 58 5.36 28.73 -27.35
C ARG A 58 5.59 28.78 -25.83
N ARG A 59 5.49 29.96 -25.21
CA ARG A 59 5.62 30.12 -23.76
C ARG A 59 4.51 29.37 -23.00
N LYS A 60 3.26 29.50 -23.44
CA LYS A 60 2.11 28.78 -22.86
C LYS A 60 2.24 27.26 -23.04
N ALA A 61 2.73 26.79 -24.19
CA ALA A 61 2.98 25.37 -24.42
C ALA A 61 4.05 24.83 -23.45
N ARG A 62 5.20 25.52 -23.34
CA ARG A 62 6.26 25.15 -22.39
C ARG A 62 5.77 25.15 -20.95
N ALA A 63 5.01 26.16 -20.53
CA ALA A 63 4.44 26.22 -19.18
C ALA A 63 3.50 25.03 -18.89
N ARG A 64 2.71 24.60 -19.88
CA ARG A 64 1.86 23.41 -19.76
C ARG A 64 2.67 22.13 -19.66
N GLU A 65 3.76 22.00 -20.41
CA GLU A 65 4.64 20.84 -20.32
C GLU A 65 5.35 20.75 -18.98
N VAL A 66 5.87 21.87 -18.48
CA VAL A 66 6.47 21.94 -17.14
C VAL A 66 5.47 21.57 -16.07
N LYS A 67 4.22 22.08 -16.15
CA LYS A 67 3.16 21.72 -15.21
C LYS A 67 2.83 20.23 -15.26
N LYS A 68 2.66 19.66 -16.45
CA LYS A 68 2.41 18.21 -16.62
C LYS A 68 3.57 17.35 -16.12
N ALA A 69 4.81 17.79 -16.30
CA ALA A 69 5.99 17.08 -15.80
C ALA A 69 6.02 17.10 -14.27
N ALA A 70 5.73 18.24 -13.64
CA ALA A 70 5.63 18.36 -12.19
C ALA A 70 4.50 17.51 -11.60
N GLU A 71 3.32 17.50 -12.23
CA GLU A 71 2.20 16.64 -11.82
C GLU A 71 2.57 15.15 -11.88
N LYS A 72 3.21 14.71 -12.96
CA LYS A 72 3.69 13.32 -13.09
C LYS A 72 4.75 12.95 -12.07
N ALA A 73 5.65 13.89 -11.73
CA ALA A 73 6.67 13.65 -10.71
C ALA A 73 6.00 13.49 -9.32
N ALA A 74 5.09 14.39 -8.97
CA ALA A 74 4.34 14.32 -7.70
C ALA A 74 3.48 13.05 -7.61
N GLU A 75 2.84 12.63 -8.70
CA GLU A 75 2.07 11.39 -8.74
C GLU A 75 2.96 10.15 -8.54
N ARG A 76 4.15 10.12 -9.16
CA ARG A 76 5.12 9.04 -8.96
C ARG A 76 5.61 8.97 -7.52
N GLU A 77 5.89 10.11 -6.89
CA GLU A 77 6.27 10.15 -5.47
C GLU A 77 5.15 9.64 -4.56
N ARG A 78 3.89 10.00 -4.83
CA ARG A 78 2.74 9.48 -4.08
C ARG A 78 2.60 7.97 -4.22
N ILE A 79 2.68 7.44 -5.45
CA ILE A 79 2.60 6.00 -5.70
C ILE A 79 3.76 5.26 -5.02
N ALA A 80 4.97 5.83 -5.04
CA ALA A 80 6.12 5.23 -4.36
C ALA A 80 5.94 5.21 -2.84
N ALA A 81 5.42 6.30 -2.26
CA ALA A 81 5.13 6.37 -0.83
C ALA A 81 4.02 5.39 -0.41
N GLU A 82 2.96 5.27 -1.22
CA GLU A 82 1.86 4.32 -0.97
C GLU A 82 2.34 2.87 -1.01
N LYS A 83 3.14 2.51 -2.02
CA LYS A 83 3.76 1.17 -2.10
C LYS A 83 4.69 0.88 -0.93
N ALA A 84 5.51 1.85 -0.52
CA ALA A 84 6.39 1.67 0.63
C ALA A 84 5.60 1.46 1.93
N ALA A 85 4.47 2.16 2.10
CA ALA A 85 3.59 1.97 3.25
C ALA A 85 2.89 0.61 3.22
N GLU A 86 2.45 0.15 2.04
CA GLU A 86 1.85 -1.18 1.85
C GLU A 86 2.85 -2.30 2.15
N GLU A 87 4.07 -2.21 1.61
CA GLU A 87 5.14 -3.17 1.88
C GLU A 87 5.53 -3.20 3.37
N ALA A 88 5.55 -2.04 4.04
CA ALA A 88 5.80 -1.98 5.48
C ALA A 88 4.68 -2.68 6.27
N ALA A 89 3.42 -2.41 5.93
CA ALA A 89 2.28 -3.03 6.58
C ALA A 89 2.23 -4.55 6.34
N GLU A 90 2.61 -5.02 5.15
CA GLU A 90 2.71 -6.45 4.84
C GLU A 90 3.82 -7.13 5.63
N ARG A 91 4.99 -6.50 5.74
CA ARG A 91 6.09 -7.02 6.58
C ARG A 91 5.69 -7.14 8.05
N ASP A 92 4.98 -6.15 8.58
CA ASP A 92 4.49 -6.18 9.96
C ASP A 92 3.49 -7.31 10.18
N ARG A 93 2.59 -7.56 9.22
CA ARG A 93 1.66 -8.70 9.27
C ARG A 93 2.40 -10.02 9.26
N ILE A 94 3.35 -10.21 8.34
CA ILE A 94 4.16 -11.43 8.25
C ILE A 94 4.94 -11.66 9.54
N ALA A 95 5.52 -10.61 10.13
CA ALA A 95 6.23 -10.71 11.40
C ALA A 95 5.31 -11.13 12.55
N ALA A 96 4.11 -10.57 12.64
CA ALA A 96 3.12 -10.92 13.65
C ALA A 96 2.62 -12.36 13.49
N GLU A 97 2.40 -12.82 12.26
CA GLU A 97 2.03 -14.21 11.96
C GLU A 97 3.14 -15.19 12.34
N ALA A 98 4.39 -14.88 11.97
CA ALA A 98 5.54 -15.70 12.34
C ALA A 98 5.73 -15.79 13.86
N GLU A 99 5.49 -14.70 14.60
CA GLU A 99 5.53 -14.72 16.06
C GLU A 99 4.43 -15.59 16.65
N ARG A 100 3.20 -15.49 16.11
CA ARG A 100 2.07 -16.33 16.52
C ARG A 100 2.36 -17.82 16.26
N GLU A 101 2.91 -18.16 15.10
CA GLU A 101 3.31 -19.53 14.79
C GLU A 101 4.39 -20.05 15.73
N ARG A 102 5.40 -19.23 16.05
CA ARG A 102 6.43 -19.58 17.04
C ARG A 102 5.82 -19.90 18.39
N ARG A 103 4.93 -19.05 18.90
CA ARG A 103 4.22 -19.29 20.18
C ARG A 103 3.37 -20.55 20.12
N ASN A 104 2.65 -20.79 19.02
CA ASN A 104 1.87 -22.03 18.86
C ASN A 104 2.77 -23.27 18.87
N MET A 105 3.93 -23.21 18.22
CA MET A 105 4.89 -24.31 18.20
C MET A 105 5.53 -24.54 19.57
N GLU A 106 5.76 -23.49 20.34
CA GLU A 106 6.23 -23.58 21.72
C GLU A 106 5.18 -24.26 22.62
N ILE A 107 3.92 -23.82 22.53
CA ILE A 107 2.80 -24.45 23.23
C ILE A 107 2.69 -25.94 22.87
N LEU A 108 2.79 -26.31 21.60
CA LEU A 108 2.76 -27.72 21.16
C LEU A 108 3.95 -28.54 21.68
N ARG A 109 5.12 -27.91 21.90
CA ARG A 109 6.26 -28.57 22.53
C ARG A 109 5.99 -28.81 24.01
N GLU A 110 5.46 -27.82 24.71
CA GLU A 110 5.08 -27.95 26.12
C GLU A 110 4.01 -29.03 26.33
N TYR A 111 2.96 -29.06 25.50
CA TYR A 111 1.94 -30.11 25.58
C TYR A 111 2.53 -31.51 25.39
N ARG A 112 3.35 -31.72 24.35
CA ARG A 112 4.01 -33.02 24.12
C ARG A 112 4.96 -33.40 25.25
N GLN A 113 5.64 -32.42 25.84
CA GLN A 113 6.51 -32.65 26.99
C GLN A 113 5.69 -33.11 28.20
N ARG A 114 4.55 -32.47 28.48
CA ARG A 114 3.62 -32.88 29.54
C ARG A 114 3.07 -34.29 29.32
N GLU A 115 2.53 -34.58 28.14
CA GLU A 115 2.03 -35.93 27.80
C GLU A 115 3.11 -37.01 28.00
N ARG A 116 4.36 -36.71 27.61
CA ARG A 116 5.48 -37.64 27.83
C ARG A 116 5.75 -37.87 29.31
N ILE A 117 5.68 -36.82 30.13
CA ILE A 117 5.91 -36.92 31.58
C ILE A 117 4.77 -37.68 32.27
N GLU A 118 3.52 -37.39 31.93
CA GLU A 118 2.34 -38.11 32.43
C GLU A 118 2.44 -39.61 32.07
N GLY A 119 2.75 -39.95 30.82
CA GLY A 119 2.94 -41.35 30.43
C GLY A 119 4.12 -42.05 31.12
N LEU A 120 5.17 -41.31 31.49
CA LEU A 120 6.27 -41.85 32.31
C LEU A 120 5.85 -42.06 33.77
N ALA A 121 5.08 -41.13 34.33
CA ALA A 121 4.53 -41.24 35.69
C ALA A 121 3.61 -42.47 35.80
N GLU A 122 2.66 -42.63 34.87
CA GLU A 122 1.74 -43.77 34.82
C GLU A 122 2.51 -45.11 34.71
N ARG A 123 3.57 -45.15 33.88
CA ARG A 123 4.44 -46.34 33.76
C ARG A 123 5.20 -46.64 35.04
N ILE A 124 5.59 -45.66 35.84
CA ILE A 124 6.28 -45.88 37.11
C ILE A 124 5.28 -46.30 38.19
N CYS A 125 4.14 -45.61 38.26
CA CYS A 125 3.07 -45.92 39.20
C CYS A 125 2.49 -47.33 38.99
N SER A 126 2.47 -47.84 37.75
CA SER A 126 2.01 -49.21 37.47
C SER A 126 2.98 -50.32 37.92
N ILE A 127 4.20 -50.01 38.35
CA ILE A 127 5.17 -51.00 38.83
C ILE A 127 4.84 -51.41 40.27
N SER A 128 4.26 -52.60 40.45
CA SER A 128 3.83 -53.09 41.77
C SER A 128 4.94 -53.28 42.80
N ASN A 129 6.19 -53.55 42.35
CA ASN A 129 7.33 -53.71 43.25
C ASN A 129 7.98 -52.36 43.56
N PRO A 130 8.00 -51.89 44.82
CA PRO A 130 8.52 -50.58 45.19
C PRO A 130 10.02 -50.40 44.89
N TYR A 131 10.84 -51.46 44.99
CA TYR A 131 12.26 -51.39 44.64
C TYR A 131 12.46 -51.27 43.12
N ALA A 132 11.66 -51.97 42.33
CA ALA A 132 11.70 -51.88 40.88
C ALA A 132 11.20 -50.49 40.40
N ALA A 133 10.17 -49.94 41.05
CA ALA A 133 9.67 -48.60 40.80
C ALA A 133 10.74 -47.53 41.10
N ALA A 134 11.42 -47.63 42.26
CA ALA A 134 12.49 -46.69 42.64
C ALA A 134 13.68 -46.74 41.65
N SER A 135 14.07 -47.94 41.21
CA SER A 135 15.14 -48.13 40.23
C SER A 135 14.76 -47.58 38.85
N ALA A 136 13.54 -47.83 38.39
CA ALA A 136 13.02 -47.29 37.14
C ALA A 136 12.95 -45.75 37.18
N PHE A 137 12.44 -45.19 38.28
CA PHE A 137 12.40 -43.75 38.52
C PHE A 137 13.79 -43.12 38.50
N GLY A 138 14.76 -43.69 39.23
CA GLY A 138 16.15 -43.20 39.24
C GLY A 138 16.81 -43.27 37.86
N SER A 139 16.57 -44.33 37.11
CA SER A 139 17.09 -44.50 35.74
C SER A 139 16.49 -43.47 34.77
N VAL A 140 15.20 -43.18 34.88
CA VAL A 140 14.51 -42.17 34.08
C VAL A 140 15.02 -40.76 34.41
N LEU A 141 15.23 -40.44 35.69
CA LEU A 141 15.76 -39.14 36.11
C LEU A 141 17.17 -38.85 35.58
N GLN A 142 18.06 -39.85 35.56
CA GLN A 142 19.44 -39.69 35.10
C GLN A 142 19.54 -39.26 33.62
N GLY A 143 18.56 -39.62 32.80
CA GLY A 143 18.51 -39.25 31.38
C GLY A 143 17.74 -37.95 31.09
N MET A 144 17.21 -37.28 32.12
CA MET A 144 16.20 -36.23 31.95
C MET A 144 16.72 -34.84 32.36
N PRO A 145 16.39 -33.76 31.64
CA PRO A 145 16.69 -32.38 32.05
C PRO A 145 16.11 -32.04 33.43
N GLN A 146 16.82 -31.23 34.22
CA GLN A 146 16.43 -30.88 35.60
C GLN A 146 15.02 -30.28 35.72
N GLY A 147 14.58 -29.48 34.74
CA GLY A 147 13.22 -28.93 34.71
C GLY A 147 12.13 -30.00 34.53
N GLU A 148 12.42 -31.05 33.77
CA GLU A 148 11.51 -32.18 33.56
C GLU A 148 11.52 -33.17 34.71
N GLN A 149 12.68 -33.37 35.37
CA GLN A 149 12.79 -34.17 36.59
C GLN A 149 11.80 -33.69 37.67
N THR A 150 11.73 -32.37 37.85
CA THR A 150 10.81 -31.75 38.83
C THR A 150 9.35 -32.01 38.46
N MET A 151 8.99 -31.89 37.18
CA MET A 151 7.64 -32.18 36.71
C MET A 151 7.27 -33.65 36.87
N LEU A 152 8.19 -34.58 36.61
CA LEU A 152 7.97 -36.02 36.80
C LEU A 152 7.75 -36.36 38.28
N VAL A 153 8.55 -35.79 39.18
CA VAL A 153 8.38 -35.96 40.63
C VAL A 153 6.97 -35.51 41.06
N LEU A 154 6.52 -34.35 40.57
CA LEU A 154 5.19 -33.82 40.88
C LEU A 154 4.08 -34.72 40.34
N ALA A 155 4.18 -35.19 39.09
CA ALA A 155 3.20 -36.08 38.48
C ALA A 155 3.05 -37.40 39.25
N ILE A 156 4.16 -38.07 39.57
CA ILE A 156 4.16 -39.30 40.37
C ILE A 156 3.61 -39.05 41.78
N SER A 157 3.97 -37.92 42.40
CA SER A 157 3.45 -37.55 43.73
C SER A 157 1.93 -37.34 43.72
N SER A 158 1.35 -36.86 42.61
CA SER A 158 -0.09 -36.72 42.46
C SER A 158 -0.81 -38.02 42.12
N GLU A 159 -0.23 -38.87 41.27
CA GLU A 159 -0.87 -40.10 40.78
C GLU A 159 -0.74 -41.26 41.76
N CYS A 160 0.42 -41.42 42.40
CA CYS A 160 0.70 -42.54 43.32
C CYS A 160 1.49 -42.11 44.57
N PRO A 161 0.91 -41.30 45.47
CA PRO A 161 1.59 -40.70 46.61
C PRO A 161 2.25 -41.72 47.56
N ALA A 162 1.57 -42.84 47.85
CA ALA A 162 2.11 -43.90 48.72
C ALA A 162 3.37 -44.56 48.15
N GLN A 163 3.46 -44.66 46.82
CA GLN A 163 4.61 -45.22 46.13
C GLN A 163 5.78 -44.23 46.14
N MET A 164 5.49 -42.93 46.02
CA MET A 164 6.49 -41.87 46.15
C MET A 164 7.09 -41.82 47.56
N GLU A 165 6.28 -41.95 48.61
CA GLU A 165 6.78 -42.02 49.99
C GLU A 165 7.69 -43.23 50.22
N MET A 166 7.34 -44.40 49.66
CA MET A 166 8.21 -45.58 49.69
C MET A 166 9.52 -45.36 48.92
N MET A 167 9.47 -44.79 47.72
CA MET A 167 10.68 -44.50 46.94
C MET A 167 11.58 -43.49 47.68
N ALA A 168 11.00 -42.49 48.34
CA ALA A 168 11.73 -41.50 49.12
C ALA A 168 12.34 -42.08 50.41
N SER A 169 11.73 -43.11 51.00
CA SER A 169 12.31 -43.80 52.18
C SER A 169 13.46 -44.73 51.81
N LEU A 170 13.42 -45.33 50.61
CA LEU A 170 14.50 -46.16 50.05
C LEU A 170 15.73 -45.36 49.60
N ALA A 171 15.58 -44.04 49.41
CA ALA A 171 16.66 -43.15 48.98
C ALA A 171 17.47 -42.54 50.15
N ARG A 172 17.08 -42.79 51.41
CA ARG A 172 17.80 -42.35 52.61
C ARG A 172 18.74 -43.44 53.10
#